data_AF-A0A250WUV5-F1
#
_entry.id   AF-A0A250WUV5-F1
#
_cell.length_a   1.000
_cell.length_b   1.000
_cell.length_c   1.000
_cell.angle_alpha   90.00
_cell.angle_beta   90.00
_cell.angle_gamma   90.00
#
_symmetry.space_group_name_H-M   'P 1'
#
loop_
_entity.id
_entity.type
_entity.pdbx_description
1 polymer ?
#
loop_
_entity_poly.entity_id
_entity_poly.type
_entity_poly.pdbx_seq_one_letter_code
_entity_poly.pdbx_strand_id
1 'polypeptide(L)'
;MLNVNLILTWSLVNVLAWSILFVPSSSQGALHGNYRSLKARSPPPVPHYSPDAPPISPFPFSTCDNDEQHSQLRLYTPRNTANADGSVTYCWNVNLTAGTQCDVLPNAACCQQDLSAIWIEMIETCAAATVLGATINGMAAKYSIVQPYKYSKAVSINFTDIPYRSLSGVPFCLTVTSPCRQLIDFCRNGYSCIVSMFNQASTCCPTSISALMPPAPPAPPTPASPPSAPNPLMPPSPPPIKVPAPPIRAPSPSPPLLPRSSPPPPHPPPPQRSLPPTFPLTSPPTAA
;
A
#
# COMPACT_ATOMS: atom_id res chain seq x y z
N MET A 1 -37.95 -10.24 14.89
CA MET A 1 -37.74 -9.25 15.96
C MET A 1 -36.54 -9.69 16.79
N LEU A 2 -35.39 -9.08 16.57
CA LEU A 2 -34.31 -8.98 17.57
C LEU A 2 -33.39 -7.85 17.12
N ASN A 3 -33.31 -6.87 18.00
CA ASN A 3 -32.81 -5.52 17.80
C ASN A 3 -31.47 -5.47 18.54
N VAL A 4 -30.36 -5.25 17.84
CA VAL A 4 -29.04 -5.10 18.48
C VAL A 4 -28.44 -3.77 18.04
N ASN A 5 -28.66 -2.79 18.91
CA ASN A 5 -27.87 -1.56 19.02
C ASN A 5 -26.45 -1.93 19.47
N LEU A 6 -25.41 -1.39 18.81
CA LEU A 6 -24.08 -1.29 19.42
C LEU A 6 -23.34 -0.02 18.98
N ILE A 7 -23.58 1.03 19.76
CA ILE A 7 -22.63 1.97 20.39
C ILE A 7 -21.39 2.39 19.57
N LEU A 8 -21.42 3.66 19.14
CA LEU A 8 -20.27 4.47 18.76
C LEU A 8 -19.37 4.78 19.96
N THR A 9 -18.05 4.68 19.79
CA THR A 9 -17.07 5.39 20.62
C THR A 9 -16.10 6.18 19.76
N TRP A 10 -16.08 7.49 20.02
CA TRP A 10 -15.18 8.48 19.45
C TRP A 10 -13.77 8.35 20.03
N SER A 11 -12.74 8.61 19.23
CA SER A 11 -11.39 8.88 19.73
C SER A 11 -10.81 10.10 19.03
N LEU A 12 -10.63 11.16 19.83
CA LEU A 12 -9.91 12.39 19.54
C LEU A 12 -8.42 12.15 19.85
N VAL A 13 -7.51 12.25 18.86
CA VAL A 13 -6.08 12.42 19.16
C VAL A 13 -5.35 13.25 18.08
N ASN A 14 -4.83 14.40 18.55
CA ASN A 14 -3.66 15.20 18.13
C ASN A 14 -3.33 15.45 16.65
N VAL A 15 -3.52 16.71 16.26
CA VAL A 15 -2.85 17.36 15.12
C VAL A 15 -1.54 17.98 15.61
N LEU A 16 -0.40 17.39 15.24
CA LEU A 16 0.90 18.06 15.34
C LEU A 16 1.31 18.57 13.96
N ALA A 17 1.29 19.91 13.83
CA ALA A 17 1.74 20.63 12.65
C ALA A 17 3.26 20.55 12.52
N TRP A 18 3.75 20.08 11.37
CA TRP A 18 5.14 20.19 10.96
C TRP A 18 5.23 21.09 9.73
N SER A 19 5.80 22.28 9.91
CA SER A 19 6.14 23.23 8.85
C SER A 19 7.46 22.81 8.22
N ILE A 20 7.45 22.45 6.92
CA ILE A 20 8.67 22.19 6.15
C ILE A 20 8.96 23.38 5.24
N LEU A 21 10.18 23.91 5.39
CA LEU A 21 10.74 25.03 4.64
C LEU A 21 10.96 24.66 3.16
N PHE A 22 10.43 25.50 2.26
CA PHE A 22 10.73 25.47 0.84
C PHE A 22 12.17 25.93 0.58
N VAL A 23 12.94 25.13 -0.18
CA VAL A 23 14.23 25.55 -0.76
C VAL A 23 14.01 25.84 -2.25
N PRO A 24 14.23 27.08 -2.73
CA PRO A 24 14.24 27.34 -4.16
C PRO A 24 15.57 26.87 -4.77
N SER A 25 15.49 26.01 -5.79
CA SER A 25 16.63 25.61 -6.62
C SER A 25 16.76 26.57 -7.80
N SER A 26 17.82 27.38 -7.78
CA SER A 26 18.19 28.31 -8.83
C SER A 26 19.59 27.97 -9.35
N SER A 27 19.70 27.61 -10.63
CA SER A 27 20.93 27.80 -11.39
C SER A 27 20.65 27.84 -12.90
N GLN A 28 20.65 29.06 -13.44
CA GLN A 28 20.91 29.34 -14.84
C GLN A 28 22.44 29.26 -15.05
N GLY A 29 22.89 28.49 -16.05
CA GLY A 29 24.29 28.35 -16.41
C GLY A 29 24.51 28.70 -17.88
N ALA A 30 25.27 29.76 -18.11
CA ALA A 30 25.51 30.46 -19.37
C ALA A 30 26.30 29.64 -20.41
N LEU A 31 25.95 29.86 -21.68
CA LEU A 31 26.71 29.48 -22.86
C LEU A 31 27.91 30.42 -23.03
N HIS A 32 29.12 29.93 -22.83
CA HIS A 32 30.35 30.60 -23.29
C HIS A 32 31.17 29.63 -24.14
N GLY A 33 31.17 29.91 -25.44
CA GLY A 33 32.07 29.30 -26.40
C GLY A 33 33.50 29.82 -26.23
N ASN A 34 34.47 28.92 -26.36
CA ASN A 34 35.86 29.27 -26.60
C ASN A 34 36.50 28.20 -27.49
N TYR A 35 36.74 28.57 -28.74
CA TYR A 35 37.52 27.80 -29.70
C TYR A 35 39.00 27.91 -29.34
N ARG A 36 39.64 26.79 -28.99
CA ARG A 36 41.11 26.69 -28.92
C ARG A 36 41.63 25.45 -29.66
N SER A 37 42.44 25.74 -30.67
CA SER A 37 43.69 25.09 -31.07
C SER A 37 43.75 23.56 -31.06
N LEU A 38 43.74 22.98 -32.27
CA LEU A 38 43.91 21.55 -32.55
C LEU A 38 45.37 21.12 -32.30
N LYS A 39 45.66 20.79 -31.03
CA LYS A 39 46.81 19.95 -30.66
C LYS A 39 46.51 18.52 -31.10
N ALA A 40 47.49 17.84 -31.70
CA ALA A 40 47.37 16.47 -32.21
C ALA A 40 46.70 15.57 -31.15
N ARG A 41 45.47 15.13 -31.47
CA ARG A 41 44.61 14.37 -30.55
C ARG A 41 45.20 12.98 -30.39
N SER A 42 45.55 12.63 -29.17
CA SER A 42 45.63 11.24 -28.75
C SER A 42 44.35 10.52 -29.19
N PRO A 43 44.41 9.23 -29.58
CA PRO A 43 43.20 8.49 -29.94
C PRO A 43 42.15 8.69 -28.85
N PRO A 44 40.88 8.94 -29.22
CA PRO A 44 39.83 9.13 -28.23
C PRO A 44 39.90 7.96 -27.25
N PRO A 45 39.87 8.21 -25.93
CA PRO A 45 39.82 7.13 -24.96
C PRO A 45 38.68 6.20 -25.39
N VAL A 46 39.01 4.91 -25.53
CA VAL A 46 38.02 3.88 -25.85
C VAL A 46 36.86 4.10 -24.87
N PRO A 47 35.60 4.17 -25.33
CA PRO A 47 34.47 4.25 -24.43
C PRO A 47 34.58 3.07 -23.49
N HIS A 48 35.01 3.32 -22.25
CA HIS A 48 34.83 2.37 -21.18
C HIS A 48 33.31 2.26 -21.06
N TYR A 49 32.74 1.21 -21.65
CA TYR A 49 31.40 0.75 -21.33
C TYR A 49 31.43 0.57 -19.81
N SER A 50 30.86 1.57 -19.12
CA SER A 50 30.58 1.45 -17.71
C SER A 50 29.76 0.18 -17.59
N PRO A 51 30.19 -0.81 -16.78
CA PRO A 51 29.54 -2.12 -16.72
C PRO A 51 28.04 -1.91 -16.66
N ASP A 52 27.35 -2.39 -17.72
CA ASP A 52 25.98 -2.03 -18.05
C ASP A 52 25.13 -2.06 -16.78
N ALA A 53 24.45 -0.95 -16.50
CA ALA A 53 23.52 -0.89 -15.38
C ALA A 53 22.60 -2.14 -15.47
N PRO A 54 22.42 -2.87 -14.36
CA PRO A 54 21.68 -4.13 -14.40
C PRO A 54 20.32 -3.92 -15.07
N PRO A 55 19.90 -4.86 -15.94
CA PRO A 55 18.65 -4.70 -16.69
C PRO A 55 17.52 -4.38 -15.71
N ILE A 56 16.79 -3.30 -16.01
CA ILE A 56 15.65 -2.86 -15.21
C ILE A 56 14.55 -3.91 -15.44
N SER A 57 14.30 -4.75 -14.44
CA SER A 57 13.18 -5.71 -14.47
C SER A 57 11.87 -4.91 -14.40
N PRO A 58 10.93 -5.13 -15.33
CA PRO A 58 9.62 -4.49 -15.26
C PRO A 58 8.87 -4.93 -14.00
N PHE A 59 7.87 -4.17 -13.59
CA PHE A 59 6.95 -4.61 -12.52
C PHE A 59 6.41 -6.02 -12.87
N PRO A 60 6.44 -6.99 -11.93
CA PRO A 60 6.54 -6.82 -10.48
C PRO A 60 7.96 -6.99 -9.91
N PHE A 61 8.99 -6.61 -10.67
CA PHE A 61 10.41 -6.60 -10.24
C PHE A 61 10.94 -7.97 -9.81
N SER A 62 10.39 -9.03 -10.41
CA SER A 62 10.70 -10.42 -10.13
C SER A 62 10.70 -11.22 -11.44
N THR A 63 11.41 -12.35 -11.45
CA THR A 63 11.53 -13.26 -12.59
C THR A 63 10.48 -14.38 -12.58
N CYS A 64 9.43 -14.21 -11.80
CA CYS A 64 8.29 -15.13 -11.71
C CYS A 64 7.46 -15.12 -13.00
N ASP A 65 6.67 -16.17 -13.19
CA ASP A 65 5.67 -16.21 -14.26
C ASP A 65 4.56 -15.19 -13.94
N ASN A 66 4.51 -14.13 -14.74
CA ASN A 66 3.63 -12.98 -14.55
C ASN A 66 2.43 -12.99 -15.50
N ASP A 67 2.27 -14.02 -16.33
CA ASP A 67 1.15 -14.13 -17.25
C ASP A 67 -0.16 -14.38 -16.46
N GLU A 68 -1.10 -13.46 -16.59
CA GLU A 68 -2.41 -13.58 -15.99
C GLU A 68 -3.14 -14.87 -16.44
N GLN A 69 -2.98 -15.30 -17.69
CA GLN A 69 -3.64 -16.50 -18.24
C GLN A 69 -3.09 -17.80 -17.66
N HIS A 70 -1.89 -17.79 -17.07
CA HIS A 70 -1.28 -18.96 -16.44
C HIS A 70 -1.75 -19.19 -15.00
N SER A 71 -2.53 -18.27 -14.43
CA SER A 71 -3.12 -18.41 -13.09
C SER A 71 -4.64 -18.35 -13.13
N GLN A 72 -5.30 -18.98 -12.16
CA GLN A 72 -6.74 -18.83 -11.91
C GLN A 72 -7.06 -17.61 -11.04
N LEU A 73 -6.05 -16.98 -10.43
CA LEU A 73 -6.27 -15.82 -9.57
C LEU A 73 -6.59 -14.58 -10.41
N ARG A 74 -7.69 -13.90 -10.09
CA ARG A 74 -8.09 -12.63 -10.70
C ARG A 74 -8.44 -11.59 -9.67
N LEU A 75 -8.13 -10.36 -10.02
CA LEU A 75 -8.50 -9.19 -9.26
C LEU A 75 -9.51 -8.34 -10.02
N TYR A 76 -10.56 -7.96 -9.31
CA TYR A 76 -11.63 -7.13 -9.86
C TYR A 76 -11.48 -5.70 -9.40
N THR A 77 -12.07 -4.79 -10.18
CA THR A 77 -12.14 -3.36 -9.88
C THR A 77 -12.48 -3.11 -8.40
N PRO A 78 -11.70 -2.24 -7.72
CA PRO A 78 -11.90 -2.02 -6.30
C PRO A 78 -13.18 -1.26 -6.03
N ARG A 79 -13.80 -1.55 -4.90
CA ARG A 79 -14.77 -0.66 -4.26
C ARG A 79 -14.03 0.34 -3.39
N ASN A 80 -14.48 1.58 -3.37
CA ASN A 80 -13.91 2.62 -2.52
C ASN A 80 -14.90 3.05 -1.43
N THR A 81 -14.37 3.26 -0.23
CA THR A 81 -15.12 3.79 0.92
C THR A 81 -14.37 5.00 1.45
N ALA A 82 -15.04 6.16 1.50
CA ALA A 82 -14.49 7.34 2.14
C ALA A 82 -14.61 7.22 3.66
N ASN A 83 -13.52 7.47 4.37
CA ASN A 83 -13.46 7.40 5.83
C ASN A 83 -13.66 8.79 6.45
N ALA A 84 -14.05 8.82 7.73
CA ALA A 84 -14.33 10.06 8.47
C ALA A 84 -13.09 10.95 8.67
N ASP A 85 -11.89 10.35 8.67
CA ASP A 85 -10.60 11.05 8.77
C ASP A 85 -10.13 11.65 7.44
N GLY A 86 -10.93 11.54 6.38
CA GLY A 86 -10.59 12.00 5.04
C GLY A 86 -9.74 11.03 4.22
N SER A 87 -9.38 9.87 4.76
CA SER A 87 -8.76 8.80 3.99
C SER A 87 -9.78 8.06 3.10
N VAL A 88 -9.30 7.22 2.19
CA VAL A 88 -10.14 6.34 1.35
C VAL A 88 -9.59 4.92 1.43
N THR A 89 -10.47 3.97 1.69
CA THR A 89 -10.15 2.55 1.65
C THR A 89 -10.61 1.98 0.32
N TYR A 90 -9.67 1.43 -0.46
CA TYR A 90 -9.93 0.69 -1.69
C TYR A 90 -9.88 -0.80 -1.39
N CYS A 91 -10.95 -1.53 -1.67
CA CYS A 91 -11.07 -2.97 -1.45
C CYS A 91 -11.23 -3.71 -2.77
N TRP A 92 -10.34 -4.64 -3.05
CA TRP A 92 -10.42 -5.57 -4.17
C TRP A 92 -10.85 -6.94 -3.67
N ASN A 93 -11.55 -7.69 -4.50
CA ASN A 93 -11.83 -9.10 -4.24
C ASN A 93 -10.93 -9.96 -5.11
N VAL A 94 -10.25 -10.92 -4.49
CA VAL A 94 -9.60 -12.02 -5.20
C VAL A 94 -10.68 -13.02 -5.58
N ASN A 95 -10.73 -13.45 -6.84
CA ASN A 95 -11.57 -14.59 -7.24
C ASN A 95 -10.76 -15.60 -8.04
N LEU A 96 -11.32 -16.81 -8.10
CA LEU A 96 -10.86 -17.89 -8.95
C LEU A 96 -11.68 -17.87 -10.24
N THR A 97 -11.00 -17.71 -11.36
CA THR A 97 -11.62 -17.67 -12.68
C THR A 97 -11.31 -18.94 -13.45
N ALA A 98 -12.35 -19.52 -14.05
CA ALA A 98 -12.22 -20.61 -15.00
C ALA A 98 -11.88 -20.09 -16.41
N GLY A 99 -11.57 -20.98 -17.34
CA GLY A 99 -11.15 -20.69 -18.70
C GLY A 99 -9.68 -20.27 -18.81
N THR A 100 -8.84 -20.64 -17.86
CA THR A 100 -7.40 -20.29 -17.85
C THR A 100 -6.55 -21.47 -18.31
N GLN A 101 -5.24 -21.26 -18.49
CA GLN A 101 -4.35 -22.35 -18.85
C GLN A 101 -4.34 -23.47 -17.80
N CYS A 102 -4.71 -23.18 -16.55
CA CYS A 102 -4.83 -24.17 -15.49
C CYS A 102 -5.93 -25.22 -15.72
N ASP A 103 -6.91 -24.95 -16.58
CA ASP A 103 -7.91 -25.94 -16.92
C ASP A 103 -7.36 -26.99 -17.90
N VAL A 104 -6.33 -26.61 -18.67
CA VAL A 104 -5.62 -27.49 -19.62
C VAL A 104 -4.39 -28.13 -18.97
N LEU A 105 -3.66 -27.36 -18.16
CA LEU A 105 -2.41 -27.73 -17.49
C LEU A 105 -2.54 -27.51 -15.98
N PRO A 106 -3.29 -28.37 -15.25
CA PRO A 106 -3.57 -28.16 -13.83
C PRO A 106 -2.34 -28.19 -12.91
N ASN A 107 -1.23 -28.76 -13.40
CA ASN A 107 0.03 -28.87 -12.68
C ASN A 107 1.05 -27.78 -13.05
N ALA A 108 0.66 -26.77 -13.84
CA ALA A 108 1.55 -25.67 -14.16
C ALA A 108 1.92 -24.87 -12.89
N ALA A 109 3.09 -24.25 -12.90
CA ALA A 109 3.67 -23.60 -11.73
C ALA A 109 2.85 -22.43 -11.18
N CYS A 110 1.85 -21.94 -11.92
CA CYS A 110 0.93 -20.87 -11.52
C CYS A 110 -0.51 -21.33 -11.22
N CYS A 111 -0.75 -22.64 -11.23
CA CYS A 111 -2.03 -23.23 -10.92
C CYS A 111 -2.12 -23.63 -9.45
N GLN A 112 -3.33 -23.53 -8.88
CA GLN A 112 -3.63 -23.89 -7.48
C GLN A 112 -2.65 -23.27 -6.46
N GLN A 113 -2.27 -22.01 -6.69
CA GLN A 113 -1.28 -21.31 -5.88
C GLN A 113 -1.91 -20.75 -4.61
N ASP A 114 -1.24 -20.96 -3.48
CA ASP A 114 -1.49 -20.17 -2.28
C ASP A 114 -1.00 -18.75 -2.51
N LEU A 115 -1.65 -17.79 -1.84
CA LEU A 115 -1.31 -16.39 -1.97
C LEU A 115 -0.55 -15.94 -0.71
N SER A 116 0.60 -15.29 -0.90
CA SER A 116 1.49 -14.82 0.19
C SER A 116 1.62 -13.29 0.21
N ALA A 117 1.54 -12.64 -0.95
CA ALA A 117 1.62 -11.19 -1.04
C ALA A 117 0.84 -10.63 -2.24
N ILE A 118 0.46 -9.37 -2.14
CA ILE A 118 -0.10 -8.57 -3.25
C ILE A 118 0.73 -7.31 -3.38
N TRP A 119 1.21 -7.02 -4.58
CA TRP A 119 1.97 -5.82 -4.88
C TRP A 119 1.15 -4.92 -5.79
N ILE A 120 1.06 -3.64 -5.47
CA ILE A 120 0.39 -2.64 -6.29
C ILE A 120 1.42 -1.60 -6.71
N GLU A 121 1.61 -1.44 -8.01
CA GLU A 121 2.52 -0.43 -8.55
C GLU A 121 1.95 0.97 -8.31
N MET A 122 2.76 1.86 -7.74
CA MET A 122 2.36 3.21 -7.37
C MET A 122 3.36 4.26 -7.87
N ILE A 123 2.92 5.50 -7.97
CA ILE A 123 3.80 6.63 -8.30
C ILE A 123 4.71 6.97 -7.10
N GLU A 124 5.93 7.40 -7.40
CA GLU A 124 6.99 7.60 -6.40
C GLU A 124 6.60 8.59 -5.30
N THR A 125 5.90 9.67 -5.65
CA THR A 125 5.48 10.73 -4.74
C THR A 125 4.49 10.25 -3.68
N CYS A 126 3.79 9.14 -3.90
CA CYS A 126 2.82 8.60 -2.95
C CYS A 126 3.46 7.69 -1.88
N ALA A 127 4.72 7.30 -2.04
CA ALA A 127 5.36 6.31 -1.19
C ALA A 127 5.50 6.72 0.29
N ALA A 128 5.72 8.01 0.57
CA ALA A 128 6.25 8.46 1.85
C ALA A 128 5.21 8.82 2.93
N ALA A 129 3.91 8.91 2.59
CA ALA A 129 2.90 9.36 3.57
C ALA A 129 1.47 8.91 3.25
N THR A 130 1.26 8.22 2.14
CA THR A 130 -0.10 8.00 1.63
C THR A 130 -0.74 6.76 2.20
N VAL A 131 0.01 5.66 2.37
CA VAL A 131 -0.56 4.39 2.83
C VAL A 131 -0.68 4.38 4.35
N LEU A 132 -1.90 4.40 4.86
CA LEU A 132 -2.21 4.36 6.29
C LEU A 132 -2.30 2.94 6.84
N GLY A 133 -2.67 1.98 5.99
CA GLY A 133 -2.84 0.59 6.40
C GLY A 133 -3.35 -0.31 5.29
N ALA A 134 -3.25 -1.60 5.51
CA ALA A 134 -3.84 -2.63 4.68
C ALA A 134 -4.63 -3.61 5.55
N THR A 135 -5.68 -4.21 4.99
CA THR A 135 -6.45 -5.27 5.65
C THR A 135 -6.76 -6.40 4.70
N ILE A 136 -6.89 -7.62 5.21
CA ILE A 136 -7.34 -8.79 4.45
C ILE A 136 -8.45 -9.46 5.24
N ASN A 137 -9.59 -9.65 4.59
CA ASN A 137 -10.80 -10.15 5.24
C ASN A 137 -11.15 -9.36 6.52
N GLY A 138 -10.96 -8.04 6.49
CA GLY A 138 -11.17 -7.14 7.62
C GLY A 138 -10.08 -7.15 8.71
N MET A 139 -9.11 -8.05 8.65
CA MET A 139 -7.99 -8.11 9.61
C MET A 139 -6.81 -7.26 9.12
N ALA A 140 -6.13 -6.57 10.03
CA ALA A 140 -4.95 -5.78 9.69
C ALA A 140 -3.85 -6.66 9.06
N ALA A 141 -3.34 -6.24 7.90
CA ALA A 141 -2.27 -6.90 7.18
C ALA A 141 -0.98 -6.07 7.26
N LYS A 142 0.17 -6.75 7.25
CA LYS A 142 1.46 -6.07 7.17
C LYS A 142 1.66 -5.53 5.76
N TYR A 143 2.14 -4.31 5.64
CA TYR A 143 2.54 -3.76 4.36
C TYR A 143 3.93 -3.14 4.44
N SER A 144 4.60 -3.07 3.31
CA SER A 144 5.89 -2.40 3.14
C SER A 144 5.92 -1.71 1.78
N ILE A 145 6.79 -0.70 1.65
CA ILE A 145 7.05 -0.07 0.36
C ILE A 145 8.31 -0.69 -0.23
N VAL A 146 8.18 -1.28 -1.41
CA VAL A 146 9.28 -1.88 -2.16
C VAL A 146 9.76 -0.89 -3.22
N GLN A 147 11.08 -0.63 -3.24
CA GLN A 147 11.74 0.20 -4.25
C GLN A 147 12.97 -0.54 -4.79
N PRO A 148 12.81 -1.37 -5.82
CA PRO A 148 13.96 -2.02 -6.44
C PRO A 148 14.73 -1.06 -7.36
N TYR A 149 14.05 -0.03 -7.89
CA TYR A 149 14.63 0.93 -8.83
C TYR A 149 14.25 2.37 -8.46
N LYS A 150 15.06 3.32 -8.91
CA LYS A 150 14.91 4.75 -8.57
C LYS A 150 13.49 5.28 -8.79
N TYR A 151 12.87 4.94 -9.92
CA TYR A 151 11.57 5.48 -10.35
C TYR A 151 10.41 4.47 -10.29
N SER A 152 10.56 3.39 -9.55
CA SER A 152 9.53 2.35 -9.51
C SER A 152 9.31 1.90 -8.08
N LYS A 153 8.07 2.09 -7.62
CA LYS A 153 7.63 1.80 -6.26
C LYS A 153 6.42 0.88 -6.31
N ALA A 154 6.34 0.00 -5.33
CA ALA A 154 5.13 -0.76 -5.08
C ALA A 154 4.82 -0.77 -3.59
N VAL A 155 3.54 -0.81 -3.26
CA VAL A 155 3.11 -1.25 -1.93
C VAL A 155 2.99 -2.77 -1.96
N SER A 156 3.74 -3.44 -1.08
CA SER A 156 3.69 -4.87 -0.86
C SER A 156 2.85 -5.15 0.38
N ILE A 157 1.71 -5.81 0.20
CA ILE A 157 0.83 -6.25 1.27
C ILE A 157 1.12 -7.74 1.49
N ASN A 158 1.69 -8.08 2.63
CA ASN A 158 2.12 -9.44 2.96
C ASN A 158 1.15 -10.09 3.93
N PHE A 159 0.96 -11.38 3.77
CA PHE A 159 0.06 -12.18 4.59
C PHE A 159 0.55 -13.61 4.74
N THR A 160 -0.06 -14.30 5.69
CA THR A 160 0.30 -15.69 6.00
C THR A 160 -0.49 -16.61 5.10
N ASP A 161 0.20 -17.21 4.12
CA ASP A 161 -0.20 -18.30 3.22
C ASP A 161 -1.70 -18.59 3.21
N ILE A 162 -2.48 -17.75 2.52
CA ILE A 162 -3.91 -17.97 2.38
C ILE A 162 -4.07 -19.11 1.37
N PRO A 163 -4.65 -20.24 1.78
CA PRO A 163 -4.68 -21.42 0.92
C PRO A 163 -5.55 -21.14 -0.30
N TYR A 164 -5.13 -21.65 -1.46
CA TYR A 164 -5.78 -21.45 -2.76
C TYR A 164 -7.32 -21.56 -2.70
N ARG A 165 -7.81 -22.62 -2.03
CA ARG A 165 -9.25 -22.93 -1.90
C ARG A 165 -10.06 -21.89 -1.12
N SER A 166 -9.39 -21.05 -0.34
CA SER A 166 -10.02 -20.01 0.49
C SER A 166 -9.91 -18.62 -0.12
N LEU A 167 -9.28 -18.46 -1.30
CA LEU A 167 -9.04 -17.14 -1.89
C LEU A 167 -10.28 -16.53 -2.56
N SER A 168 -11.25 -17.35 -2.97
CA SER A 168 -12.42 -16.84 -3.69
C SER A 168 -13.27 -15.94 -2.81
N GLY A 169 -13.46 -14.70 -3.25
CA GLY A 169 -14.23 -13.68 -2.54
C GLY A 169 -13.51 -13.02 -1.37
N VAL A 170 -12.21 -13.28 -1.16
CA VAL A 170 -11.46 -12.65 -0.08
C VAL A 170 -11.22 -11.17 -0.42
N PRO A 171 -11.73 -10.22 0.38
CA PRO A 171 -11.45 -8.82 0.17
C PRO A 171 -10.08 -8.50 0.75
N PHE A 172 -9.21 -7.86 -0.02
CA PHE A 172 -8.10 -7.10 0.55
C PHE A 172 -8.34 -5.62 0.33
N CYS A 173 -7.97 -4.82 1.31
CA CYS A 173 -8.17 -3.39 1.27
C CYS A 173 -6.88 -2.64 1.56
N LEU A 174 -6.69 -1.52 0.87
CA LEU A 174 -5.63 -0.56 1.08
C LEU A 174 -6.25 0.77 1.47
N THR A 175 -5.83 1.33 2.60
CA THR A 175 -6.29 2.65 3.04
C THR A 175 -5.22 3.68 2.71
N VAL A 176 -5.61 4.69 1.95
CA VAL A 176 -4.73 5.76 1.47
C VAL A 176 -5.27 7.14 1.85
N THR A 177 -4.37 8.10 2.05
CA THR A 177 -4.68 9.49 2.42
C THR A 177 -4.03 10.50 1.47
N SER A 178 -4.17 11.79 1.75
CA SER A 178 -3.52 12.88 1.01
C SER A 178 -1.98 12.71 0.99
N PRO A 179 -1.29 13.02 -0.14
CA PRO A 179 -1.81 13.67 -1.34
C PRO A 179 -2.45 12.71 -2.35
N CYS A 180 -2.24 11.41 -2.25
CA CYS A 180 -2.71 10.43 -3.24
C CYS A 180 -3.95 9.66 -2.76
N ARG A 181 -4.96 10.42 -2.33
CA ARG A 181 -6.20 9.88 -1.81
C ARG A 181 -7.00 9.15 -2.89
N GLN A 182 -6.94 9.64 -4.13
CA GLN A 182 -7.60 9.00 -5.25
C GLN A 182 -6.70 7.93 -5.84
N LEU A 183 -7.28 6.81 -6.25
CA LEU A 183 -6.50 5.72 -6.83
C LEU A 183 -5.83 6.13 -8.17
N ILE A 184 -6.42 7.11 -8.89
CA ILE A 184 -5.79 7.74 -10.06
C ILE A 184 -4.48 8.47 -9.73
N ASP A 185 -4.41 9.10 -8.56
CA ASP A 185 -3.21 9.80 -8.12
C ASP A 185 -2.20 8.84 -7.49
N PHE A 186 -2.68 7.70 -6.98
CA PHE A 186 -1.87 6.67 -6.35
C PHE A 186 -1.14 5.78 -7.37
N CYS A 187 -1.85 5.34 -8.42
CA CYS A 187 -1.34 4.35 -9.35
C CYS A 187 -0.44 4.96 -10.42
N ARG A 188 0.65 4.25 -10.75
CA ARG A 188 1.65 4.74 -11.71
C ARG A 188 1.05 5.07 -13.08
N ASN A 189 0.05 4.29 -13.52
CA ASN A 189 -0.61 4.46 -14.82
C ASN A 189 -1.88 5.32 -14.75
N GLY A 190 -2.09 6.06 -13.66
CA GLY A 190 -3.27 6.91 -13.48
C GLY A 190 -4.53 6.06 -13.33
N TYR A 191 -5.33 6.00 -14.39
CA TYR A 191 -6.68 5.38 -14.39
C TYR A 191 -6.71 3.86 -14.15
N SER A 192 -5.55 3.24 -14.04
CA SER A 192 -5.42 1.81 -13.73
C SER A 192 -4.20 1.55 -12.88
N CYS A 193 -4.28 0.49 -12.09
CA CYS A 193 -3.18 0.02 -11.26
C CYS A 193 -2.70 -1.31 -11.80
N ILE A 194 -1.39 -1.47 -11.96
CA ILE A 194 -0.81 -2.78 -12.18
C ILE A 194 -0.71 -3.47 -10.82
N VAL A 195 -1.32 -4.64 -10.70
CA VAL A 195 -1.37 -5.42 -9.46
C VAL A 195 -0.84 -6.81 -9.73
N SER A 196 0.09 -7.28 -8.90
CA SER A 196 0.66 -8.62 -8.99
C SER A 196 0.41 -9.39 -7.69
N MET A 197 0.05 -10.66 -7.83
CA MET A 197 -0.31 -11.58 -6.74
C MET A 197 0.75 -12.65 -6.63
N PHE A 198 1.46 -12.73 -5.51
CA PHE A 198 2.60 -13.64 -5.35
C PHE A 198 2.23 -14.88 -4.54
N ASN A 199 2.79 -16.02 -4.95
CA ASN A 199 2.85 -17.21 -4.12
C ASN A 199 4.04 -17.15 -3.13
N GLN A 200 4.07 -18.06 -2.16
CA GLN A 200 5.14 -18.09 -1.15
C GLN A 200 6.53 -18.28 -1.76
N ALA A 201 6.65 -19.12 -2.79
CA ALA A 201 7.91 -19.40 -3.47
C ALA A 201 8.38 -18.26 -4.39
N SER A 202 7.56 -17.23 -4.61
CA SER A 202 7.78 -16.16 -5.59
C SER A 202 8.10 -16.68 -6.99
N THR A 203 7.58 -17.85 -7.36
CA THR A 203 7.70 -18.45 -8.70
C THR A 203 6.54 -18.06 -9.61
N CYS A 204 5.40 -17.72 -9.02
CA CYS A 204 4.20 -17.28 -9.72
C CYS A 204 3.77 -15.90 -9.23
N CYS A 205 3.51 -15.00 -10.16
CA CYS A 205 3.14 -13.61 -9.88
C CYS A 205 2.18 -13.01 -10.93
N PRO A 206 1.01 -13.65 -11.19
CA PRO A 206 0.06 -13.18 -12.19
C PRO A 206 -0.21 -11.70 -12.00
N THR A 207 0.06 -10.96 -13.07
CA THR A 207 -0.01 -9.51 -13.08
C THR A 207 -1.21 -9.08 -13.90
N SER A 208 -2.11 -8.34 -13.27
CA SER A 208 -3.36 -7.87 -13.87
C SER A 208 -3.44 -6.35 -13.82
N ILE A 209 -4.24 -5.79 -14.71
CA ILE A 209 -4.54 -4.35 -14.73
C ILE A 209 -5.89 -4.16 -14.04
N SER A 210 -5.85 -3.59 -12.84
CA SER A 210 -7.05 -3.16 -12.13
C SER A 210 -7.48 -1.80 -12.67
N ALA A 211 -8.40 -1.78 -13.61
CA ALA A 211 -9.03 -0.54 -14.08
C ALA A 211 -9.89 0.09 -12.97
N LEU A 212 -9.87 1.42 -12.87
CA LEU A 212 -10.87 2.14 -12.10
C LEU A 212 -12.24 1.88 -12.69
N MET A 213 -13.24 1.70 -11.82
CA MET A 213 -14.63 1.84 -12.26
C MET A 213 -14.74 3.26 -12.85
N PRO A 214 -15.39 3.42 -14.01
CA PRO A 214 -15.68 4.77 -14.50
C PRO A 214 -16.33 5.56 -13.35
N PRO A 215 -15.96 6.84 -13.18
CA PRO A 215 -16.55 7.66 -12.13
C PRO A 215 -18.06 7.47 -12.19
N ALA A 216 -18.68 7.18 -11.04
CA ALA A 216 -20.12 7.05 -10.98
C ALA A 216 -20.73 8.23 -11.74
N PRO A 217 -21.71 8.00 -12.64
CA PRO A 217 -22.35 9.09 -13.36
C PRO A 217 -22.70 10.18 -12.34
N PRO A 218 -22.44 11.47 -12.65
CA PRO A 218 -22.76 12.54 -11.73
C PRO A 218 -24.18 12.30 -11.22
N ALA A 219 -24.35 12.27 -9.90
CA ALA A 219 -25.64 11.98 -9.31
C ALA A 219 -26.68 12.87 -10.00
N PRO A 220 -27.82 12.33 -10.44
CA PRO A 220 -28.85 13.15 -11.07
C PRO A 220 -29.13 14.34 -10.15
N PRO A 221 -29.29 15.56 -10.70
CA PRO A 221 -29.52 16.75 -9.90
C PRO A 221 -30.63 16.43 -8.91
N THR A 222 -30.33 16.59 -7.61
CA THR A 222 -31.30 16.33 -6.56
C THR A 222 -32.56 17.10 -6.93
N PRO A 223 -33.74 16.45 -7.06
CA PRO A 223 -34.96 17.17 -7.37
C PRO A 223 -35.08 18.35 -6.44
N ALA A 224 -35.33 19.55 -6.99
CA ALA A 224 -35.47 20.74 -6.18
C ALA A 224 -36.43 20.43 -5.04
N SER A 225 -35.95 20.59 -3.80
CA SER A 225 -36.77 20.35 -2.62
C SER A 225 -38.10 21.08 -2.83
N PRO A 226 -39.25 20.39 -2.70
CA PRO A 226 -40.54 21.07 -2.86
C PRO A 226 -40.58 22.28 -1.93
N PRO A 227 -41.22 23.39 -2.37
CA PRO A 227 -41.34 24.59 -1.55
C PRO A 227 -41.85 24.18 -0.17
N SER A 228 -41.07 24.50 0.87
CA SER A 228 -41.41 24.18 2.24
C SER A 228 -42.86 24.55 2.49
N ALA A 229 -43.67 23.57 2.91
CA ALA A 229 -45.04 23.84 3.32
C ALA A 229 -45.03 24.97 4.36
N PRO A 230 -46.04 25.88 4.35
CA PRO A 230 -46.14 26.94 5.35
C PRO A 230 -45.97 26.33 6.73
N ASN A 231 -44.97 26.80 7.48
CA ASN A 231 -44.70 26.31 8.83
C ASN A 231 -46.03 26.35 9.62
N PRO A 232 -46.57 25.21 10.07
CA PRO A 232 -47.68 25.24 11.00
C PRO A 232 -47.22 26.06 12.21
N LEU A 233 -48.04 27.04 12.60
CA LEU A 233 -47.81 27.91 13.74
C LEU A 233 -47.29 27.07 14.89
N MET A 234 -46.02 27.28 15.25
CA MET A 234 -45.41 26.54 16.35
C MET A 234 -46.28 26.77 17.60
N PRO A 235 -46.74 25.71 18.27
CA PRO A 235 -47.42 25.86 19.54
C PRO A 235 -46.51 26.61 20.52
N PRO A 236 -47.09 27.42 21.43
CA PRO A 236 -46.33 28.20 22.39
C PRO A 236 -45.38 27.29 23.17
N SER A 237 -44.11 27.71 23.26
CA SER A 237 -43.08 26.97 23.98
C SER A 237 -43.58 26.59 25.38
N PRO A 238 -43.49 25.31 25.79
CA PRO A 238 -43.86 24.90 27.13
C PRO A 238 -42.99 25.66 28.16
N PRO A 239 -43.54 25.96 29.34
CA PRO A 239 -42.81 26.66 30.38
C PRO A 239 -41.52 25.90 30.73
N PRO A 240 -40.42 26.61 31.02
CA PRO A 240 -39.14 25.99 31.34
C PRO A 240 -39.29 25.05 32.54
N ILE A 241 -39.11 23.76 32.29
CA ILE A 241 -39.03 22.74 33.34
C ILE A 241 -37.81 23.10 34.19
N LYS A 242 -38.05 23.44 35.46
CA LYS A 242 -36.98 23.62 36.46
C LYS A 242 -36.28 22.28 36.65
N VAL A 243 -35.19 22.07 35.93
CA VAL A 243 -34.32 20.91 36.13
C VAL A 243 -33.68 21.06 37.52
N PRO A 244 -33.88 20.09 38.43
CA PRO A 244 -33.22 20.08 39.73
C PRO A 244 -31.71 20.15 39.54
N ALA A 245 -31.04 20.98 40.35
CA ALA A 245 -29.59 21.10 40.32
C ALA A 245 -28.95 19.71 40.43
N PRO A 246 -28.01 19.36 39.53
CA PRO A 246 -27.35 18.07 39.58
C PRO A 246 -26.64 17.92 40.94
N PRO A 247 -26.74 16.75 41.59
CA PRO A 247 -26.06 16.50 42.85
C PRO A 247 -24.56 16.73 42.69
N ILE A 248 -24.00 17.48 43.64
CA ILE A 248 -22.57 17.78 43.73
C ILE A 248 -21.81 16.45 43.69
N ARG A 249 -21.11 16.18 42.58
CA ARG A 249 -20.29 14.98 42.43
C ARG A 249 -19.18 15.02 43.49
N ALA A 250 -19.10 13.97 44.29
CA ALA A 250 -17.99 13.77 45.20
C ALA A 250 -16.65 13.78 44.43
N PRO A 251 -15.57 14.32 45.04
CA PRO A 251 -14.26 14.32 44.42
C PRO A 251 -13.83 12.90 44.08
N SER A 252 -13.47 12.70 42.82
CA SER A 252 -13.00 11.40 42.31
C SER A 252 -11.74 10.99 43.08
N PRO A 253 -11.68 9.74 43.61
CA PRO A 253 -10.50 9.27 44.31
C PRO A 253 -9.29 9.26 43.37
N SER A 254 -8.14 9.72 43.89
CA SER A 254 -6.89 9.74 43.14
C SER A 254 -6.53 8.32 42.66
N PRO A 255 -6.13 8.15 41.40
CA PRO A 255 -5.73 6.85 40.90
C PRO A 255 -4.52 6.31 41.70
N PRO A 256 -4.50 5.00 42.01
CA PRO A 256 -3.37 4.39 42.69
C PRO A 256 -2.10 4.57 41.86
N LEU A 257 -1.02 4.98 42.52
CA LEU A 257 0.29 5.11 41.91
C LEU A 257 0.71 3.77 41.32
N LEU A 258 0.91 3.73 40.00
CA LEU A 258 1.38 2.54 39.32
C LEU A 258 2.74 2.12 39.89
N PRO A 259 2.96 0.81 40.13
CA PRO A 259 4.25 0.28 40.54
C PRO A 259 5.34 0.73 39.57
N ARG A 260 6.44 1.29 40.10
CA ARG A 260 7.62 1.62 39.28
C ARG A 260 8.09 0.35 38.58
N SER A 261 8.05 0.38 37.25
CA SER A 261 8.56 -0.69 36.40
C SER A 261 10.00 -1.01 36.79
N SER A 262 10.27 -2.27 37.11
CA SER A 262 11.61 -2.80 37.35
C SER A 262 12.52 -2.48 36.15
N PRO A 263 13.81 -2.20 36.38
CA PRO A 263 14.76 -2.00 35.29
C PRO A 263 14.79 -3.24 34.39
N PRO A 264 14.90 -3.06 33.06
CA PRO A 264 14.99 -4.17 32.13
C PRO A 264 16.23 -5.01 32.46
N PRO A 265 16.15 -6.35 32.31
CA PRO A 265 17.30 -7.22 32.49
C PRO A 265 18.43 -6.85 31.51
N PRO A 266 19.70 -7.04 31.90
CA PRO A 266 20.83 -6.78 31.03
C PRO A 266 20.72 -7.60 29.73
N HIS A 267 21.00 -6.95 28.60
CA HIS A 267 21.01 -7.60 27.29
C HIS A 267 22.04 -8.75 27.27
N PRO A 268 21.70 -9.91 26.69
CA PRO A 268 22.67 -10.98 26.48
C PRO A 268 23.78 -10.53 25.51
N PRO A 269 25.00 -11.08 25.66
CA PRO A 269 26.11 -10.77 24.76
C PRO A 269 25.77 -11.19 23.33
N PRO A 270 26.28 -10.46 22.32
CA PRO A 270 26.06 -10.80 20.92
C PRO A 270 26.63 -12.19 20.61
N PRO A 271 25.96 -12.97 19.74
CA PRO A 271 26.46 -14.27 19.32
C PRO A 271 27.82 -14.12 18.64
N GLN A 272 28.82 -14.84 19.14
CA GLN A 272 30.14 -14.90 18.51
C GLN A 272 29.98 -15.52 17.11
N ARG A 273 30.34 -14.76 16.07
CA ARG A 273 30.43 -15.29 14.70
C ARG A 273 31.46 -16.41 14.68
N SER A 274 30.99 -17.63 14.50
CA SER A 274 31.83 -18.76 14.12
C SER A 274 32.48 -18.43 12.76
N LEU A 275 33.81 -18.48 12.70
CA LEU A 275 34.55 -18.33 11.46
C LEU A 275 34.14 -19.46 10.49
N PRO A 276 33.95 -19.16 9.20
CA PRO A 276 33.62 -20.18 8.22
C PRO A 276 34.74 -21.23 8.14
N PRO A 277 34.41 -22.52 7.96
CA PRO A 277 35.40 -23.56 7.79
C PRO A 277 36.20 -23.31 6.50
N THR A 278 37.52 -23.26 6.63
CA THR A 278 38.46 -23.20 5.52
C THR A 278 38.37 -24.52 4.73
N PHE A 279 37.73 -24.50 3.56
CA PHE A 279 37.72 -25.66 2.68
C PHE A 279 39.07 -25.78 1.95
N PRO A 280 39.69 -26.97 1.91
CA PRO A 280 40.93 -27.18 1.17
C PRO A 280 40.66 -27.11 -0.35
N LEU A 281 41.45 -26.28 -1.04
CA LEU A 281 41.50 -26.20 -2.50
C LEU A 281 41.84 -27.60 -3.05
N THR A 282 40.90 -28.21 -3.76
CA THR A 282 41.14 -29.42 -4.54
C THR A 282 41.58 -29.02 -5.94
N SER A 283 42.75 -29.52 -6.35
CA SER A 283 43.38 -29.28 -7.63
C SER A 283 42.53 -29.83 -8.79
N PRO A 284 42.51 -29.16 -9.96
CA PRO A 284 41.80 -29.67 -11.13
C PRO A 284 42.47 -30.94 -11.71
N PRO A 285 41.70 -31.86 -12.29
CA PRO A 285 42.23 -33.06 -12.92
C PRO A 285 42.94 -32.72 -14.24
N THR A 286 44.15 -33.26 -14.40
CA THR A 286 44.92 -33.27 -15.64
C THR A 286 44.25 -34.18 -16.66
N ALA A 287 43.88 -33.63 -17.82
CA ALA A 287 43.37 -34.41 -18.94
C ALA A 287 44.51 -35.18 -19.63
N ALA A 288 44.24 -36.44 -19.96
CA ALA A 288 45.07 -37.31 -20.79
C ALA A 288 44.44 -37.49 -22.17
#